data_AF-A0A1J5GKH7-F1
#
_entry.id   AF-A0A1J5GKH7-F1
#
_cell.length_a   1.000
_cell.length_b   1.000
_cell.length_c   1.000
_cell.angle_alpha   90.00
_cell.angle_beta   90.00
_cell.angle_gamma   90.00
#
_symmetry.space_group_name_H-M   'P 1'
#
loop_
_entity.id
_entity.type
_entity.pdbx_description
1 polymer ?
#
loop_
_entity_poly.entity_id
_entity_poly.type
_entity_poly.pdbx_seq_one_letter_code
_entity_poly.pdbx_strand_id
1 'polypeptide(L)'
;MEKILKDIVTSYDNGISEVKTIIENTYQVLEEYQNDIVQSKEDREKIKAQLREALTNQQHLRRKDFDQMIEKISGGITNRKEEIEKNQHIIREELRGYLDQQKDIAANLRERLAKFTDHLKENESNRLRDFKIFLKDLQTQQEKRGEEVRKMLEGFRKELEVYRAEQMLMSQTLRDLLSKGNSLRIRDFKVAISEIQAQQRERKALWQEERKKVIETLAGFRLKSKEF
;
A
#
# COMPACT_ATOMS: atom_id res chain seq x y z
N MET A 1 -10.66 32.48 -27.13
CA MET A 1 -9.80 31.29 -27.00
C MET A 1 -8.97 31.30 -25.73
N GLU A 2 -8.33 32.42 -25.38
CA GLU A 2 -7.45 32.53 -24.20
C GLU A 2 -8.09 32.07 -22.88
N LYS A 3 -9.38 32.38 -22.65
CA LYS A 3 -10.14 31.91 -21.48
C LYS A 3 -10.26 30.38 -21.42
N ILE A 4 -10.61 29.74 -22.53
CA ILE A 4 -10.74 28.27 -22.63
C ILE A 4 -9.38 27.60 -22.37
N LEU A 5 -8.29 28.18 -22.88
CA LEU A 5 -6.93 27.67 -22.65
C LEU A 5 -6.52 27.79 -21.18
N LYS A 6 -6.84 28.90 -20.52
CA LYS A 6 -6.64 29.07 -19.08
C LYS A 6 -7.44 28.04 -18.28
N ASP A 7 -8.72 27.85 -18.62
CA ASP A 7 -9.58 26.88 -17.93
C ASP A 7 -9.05 25.44 -18.05
N ILE A 8 -8.49 25.07 -19.22
CA ILE A 8 -7.84 23.76 -19.44
C ILE A 8 -6.58 23.60 -18.58
N VAL A 9 -5.71 24.62 -18.54
CA VAL A 9 -4.49 24.58 -17.72
C VAL A 9 -4.84 24.48 -16.24
N THR A 10 -5.82 25.26 -15.77
CA THR A 10 -6.30 25.20 -14.39
C THR A 10 -6.90 23.83 -14.05
N SER A 11 -7.67 23.22 -14.94
CA SER A 11 -8.19 21.86 -14.72
C SER A 11 -7.06 20.84 -14.61
N TYR A 12 -5.98 21.00 -15.38
CA TYR A 12 -4.83 20.10 -15.34
C TYR A 12 -4.02 20.26 -14.04
N ASP A 13 -3.75 21.50 -13.65
CA ASP A 13 -3.05 21.82 -12.40
C ASP A 13 -3.84 21.34 -11.16
N ASN A 14 -5.17 21.41 -11.21
CA ASN A 14 -6.04 20.85 -10.17
C ASN A 14 -5.91 19.32 -10.11
N GLY A 15 -5.94 18.63 -11.24
CA GLY A 15 -5.78 17.17 -11.29
C GLY A 15 -4.42 16.70 -10.78
N ILE A 16 -3.34 17.42 -11.08
CA ILE A 16 -2.01 17.16 -10.51
C ILE A 16 -2.03 17.35 -8.99
N SER A 17 -2.66 18.43 -8.51
CA SER A 17 -2.74 18.74 -7.08
C SER A 17 -3.52 17.69 -6.31
N GLU A 18 -4.66 17.22 -6.84
CA GLU A 18 -5.45 16.14 -6.25
C GLU A 18 -4.64 14.86 -6.10
N VAL A 19 -3.90 14.45 -7.14
CA VAL A 19 -3.08 13.24 -7.04
C VAL A 19 -1.92 13.43 -6.08
N LYS A 20 -1.31 14.61 -6.03
CA LYS A 20 -0.30 14.93 -5.02
C LYS A 20 -0.87 14.77 -3.61
N THR A 21 -2.07 15.26 -3.34
CA THR A 21 -2.76 15.08 -2.05
C THR A 21 -3.06 13.61 -1.75
N ILE A 22 -3.51 12.82 -2.73
CA ILE A 22 -3.71 11.37 -2.55
C ILE A 22 -2.40 10.67 -2.15
N ILE A 23 -1.30 11.06 -2.79
CA ILE A 23 0.03 10.53 -2.51
C ILE A 23 0.47 10.91 -1.10
N GLU A 24 0.38 12.19 -0.72
CA GLU A 24 0.74 12.69 0.61
C GLU A 24 -0.08 12.01 1.71
N ASN A 25 -1.40 11.89 1.52
CA ASN A 25 -2.28 11.18 2.46
C ASN A 25 -1.89 9.71 2.58
N THR A 26 -1.52 9.06 1.47
CA THR A 26 -1.04 7.67 1.50
C THR A 26 0.24 7.57 2.31
N TYR A 27 1.20 8.48 2.11
CA TYR A 27 2.44 8.51 2.90
C TYR A 27 2.19 8.68 4.39
N GLN A 28 1.27 9.57 4.76
CA GLN A 28 0.91 9.80 6.15
C GLN A 28 0.30 8.54 6.79
N VAL A 29 -0.65 7.89 6.11
CA VAL A 29 -1.25 6.63 6.57
C VAL A 29 -0.18 5.55 6.77
N LEU A 30 0.82 5.50 5.89
CA LEU A 30 1.92 4.55 6.00
C LEU A 30 2.85 4.82 7.17
N GLU A 31 3.10 6.09 7.48
CA GLU A 31 3.92 6.50 8.62
C GLU A 31 3.23 6.21 9.96
N GLU A 32 1.96 6.60 10.08
CA GLU A 32 1.11 6.27 11.24
C GLU A 32 1.08 4.75 11.49
N TYR A 33 0.94 3.98 10.42
CA TYR A 33 0.99 2.53 10.48
C TYR A 33 2.34 1.97 10.97
N GLN A 34 3.45 2.57 10.54
CA GLN A 34 4.77 2.15 10.96
C GLN A 34 4.96 2.38 12.46
N ASN A 35 4.43 3.47 13.00
CA ASN A 35 4.43 3.76 14.43
C ASN A 35 3.55 2.76 15.22
N ASP A 36 2.34 2.46 14.73
CA ASP A 36 1.44 1.45 15.32
C ASP A 36 2.11 0.06 15.40
N ILE A 37 2.83 -0.34 14.36
CA ILE A 37 3.57 -1.62 14.33
C ILE A 37 4.65 -1.66 15.39
N VAL A 38 5.42 -0.57 15.54
CA VAL A 38 6.52 -0.49 16.50
C VAL A 38 5.97 -0.62 17.93
N GLN A 39 4.94 0.16 18.26
CA GLN A 39 4.31 0.11 19.58
C GLN A 39 3.69 -1.27 19.87
N SER A 40 2.96 -1.83 18.89
CA SER A 40 2.39 -3.19 19.01
C SER A 40 3.47 -4.27 19.18
N LYS A 41 4.66 -4.10 18.59
CA LYS A 41 5.76 -5.03 18.76
C LYS A 41 6.26 -5.03 20.20
N GLU A 42 6.51 -3.86 20.78
CA GLU A 42 6.99 -3.75 22.17
C GLU A 42 6.01 -4.36 23.17
N ASP A 43 4.73 -4.06 23.03
CA ASP A 43 3.67 -4.63 23.87
C ASP A 43 3.63 -6.16 23.76
N ARG A 44 3.78 -6.70 22.55
CA ARG A 44 3.81 -8.16 22.36
C ARG A 44 5.04 -8.80 22.98
N GLU A 45 6.20 -8.17 22.90
CA GLU A 45 7.41 -8.72 23.54
C GLU A 45 7.27 -8.73 25.07
N LYS A 46 6.64 -7.70 25.66
CA LYS A 46 6.31 -7.68 27.10
C LYS A 46 5.36 -8.83 27.46
N ILE A 47 4.27 -9.01 26.71
CA ILE A 47 3.30 -10.09 26.97
C ILE A 47 3.95 -11.47 26.79
N LYS A 48 4.78 -11.65 25.75
CA LYS A 48 5.51 -12.91 25.52
C LYS A 48 6.44 -13.23 26.69
N ALA A 49 7.17 -12.24 27.21
CA ALA A 49 8.04 -12.43 28.36
C ALA A 49 7.24 -12.86 29.60
N GLN A 50 6.11 -12.21 29.87
CA GLN A 50 5.22 -12.55 30.98
C GLN A 50 4.62 -13.96 30.85
N LEU A 51 4.14 -14.33 29.66
CA LEU A 51 3.64 -15.69 29.38
C LEU A 51 4.73 -16.74 29.56
N ARG A 52 5.95 -16.44 29.11
CA ARG A 52 7.11 -17.33 29.27
C ARG A 52 7.40 -17.59 30.74
N GLU A 53 7.42 -16.54 31.56
CA GLU A 53 7.63 -16.65 33.00
C GLU A 53 6.51 -17.43 33.68
N ALA A 54 5.24 -17.11 33.40
CA ALA A 54 4.09 -17.80 33.99
C ALA A 54 4.13 -19.32 33.73
N LEU A 55 4.34 -19.72 32.47
CA LEU A 55 4.39 -21.13 32.08
C LEU A 55 5.63 -21.87 32.61
N THR A 56 6.77 -21.17 32.73
CA THR A 56 8.00 -21.76 33.27
C THR A 56 7.90 -21.94 34.79
N ASN A 57 7.36 -20.95 35.50
CA ASN A 57 7.23 -20.97 36.97
C ASN A 57 6.27 -22.09 37.42
N GLN A 58 5.24 -22.38 36.63
CA GLN A 58 4.31 -23.49 36.86
C GLN A 58 4.85 -24.85 36.38
N GLN A 59 6.10 -24.90 35.89
CA GLN A 59 6.73 -26.09 35.30
C GLN A 59 5.91 -26.72 34.15
N HIS A 60 5.04 -25.94 33.51
CA HIS A 60 4.16 -26.42 32.45
C HIS A 60 4.83 -26.44 31.08
N LEU A 61 5.87 -25.61 30.86
CA LEU A 61 6.57 -25.53 29.60
C LEU A 61 8.02 -25.07 29.80
N ARG A 62 8.98 -25.74 29.16
CA ARG A 62 10.38 -25.29 29.17
C ARG A 62 10.53 -24.04 28.31
N ARG A 63 11.40 -23.11 28.72
CA ARG A 63 11.70 -21.87 27.98
C ARG A 63 11.99 -22.13 26.50
N LYS A 64 12.83 -23.12 26.20
CA LYS A 64 13.17 -23.51 24.82
C LYS A 64 11.95 -23.91 23.99
N ASP A 65 11.04 -24.70 24.57
CA ASP A 65 9.85 -25.17 23.87
C ASP A 65 8.87 -24.00 23.63
N PHE A 66 8.77 -23.08 24.59
CA PHE A 66 8.02 -21.82 24.42
C PHE A 66 8.60 -20.95 23.30
N ASP A 67 9.91 -20.72 23.30
CA ASP A 67 10.58 -19.88 22.32
C ASP A 67 10.38 -20.45 20.90
N GLN A 68 10.51 -21.77 20.71
CA GLN A 68 10.22 -22.44 19.44
C GLN A 68 8.76 -22.30 19.00
N MET A 69 7.82 -22.32 19.93
CA MET A 69 6.40 -22.14 19.66
C MET A 69 6.08 -20.70 19.23
N ILE A 70 6.66 -19.71 19.91
CA ILE A 70 6.55 -18.29 19.56
C ILE A 70 7.21 -17.99 18.22
N GLU A 71 8.36 -18.59 17.94
CA GLU A 71 9.07 -18.42 16.68
C GLU A 71 8.21 -18.89 15.49
N LYS A 72 7.49 -20.00 15.63
CA LYS A 72 6.59 -20.51 14.58
C LYS A 72 5.48 -19.52 14.20
N ILE A 73 4.91 -18.80 15.17
CA ILE A 73 3.87 -17.79 14.90
C ILE A 73 4.47 -16.44 14.48
N SER A 74 5.64 -16.09 15.02
CA SER A 74 6.30 -14.80 14.76
C SER A 74 6.98 -14.79 13.39
N GLY A 75 7.55 -15.92 12.93
CA GLY A 75 8.21 -16.01 11.63
C GLY A 75 7.27 -15.70 10.46
N GLY A 76 6.01 -16.14 10.54
CA GLY A 76 4.99 -15.78 9.55
C GLY A 76 4.75 -14.27 9.46
N ILE A 77 4.67 -13.61 10.61
CA ILE A 77 4.48 -12.16 10.72
C ILE A 77 5.71 -11.40 10.22
N THR A 78 6.92 -11.84 10.58
CA THR A 78 8.17 -11.20 10.14
C THR A 78 8.30 -11.24 8.62
N ASN A 79 8.12 -12.42 8.01
CA ASN A 79 8.17 -12.56 6.56
C ASN A 79 7.16 -11.64 5.87
N ARG A 80 5.95 -11.56 6.43
CA ARG A 80 4.90 -10.70 5.89
C ARG A 80 5.23 -9.22 5.99
N LYS A 81 5.83 -8.81 7.10
CA LYS A 81 6.30 -7.44 7.31
C LYS A 81 7.32 -7.07 6.23
N GLU A 82 8.30 -7.93 5.96
CA GLU A 82 9.30 -7.69 4.93
C GLU A 82 8.67 -7.59 3.53
N GLU A 83 7.64 -8.38 3.24
CA GLU A 83 6.88 -8.25 1.99
C GLU A 83 6.17 -6.90 1.87
N ILE A 84 5.52 -6.45 2.95
CA ILE A 84 4.86 -5.14 3.00
C ILE A 84 5.88 -4.01 2.80
N GLU A 85 7.04 -4.07 3.45
CA GLU A 85 8.11 -3.07 3.29
C GLU A 85 8.64 -3.03 1.85
N LYS A 86 8.79 -4.20 1.20
CA LYS A 86 9.16 -4.28 -0.22
C LYS A 86 8.08 -3.67 -1.13
N ASN A 87 6.81 -4.01 -0.90
CA ASN A 87 5.70 -3.46 -1.67
C ASN A 87 5.58 -1.95 -1.47
N GLN A 88 5.79 -1.47 -0.24
CA GLN A 88 5.84 -0.05 0.06
C GLN A 88 6.90 0.66 -0.80
N HIS A 89 8.11 0.11 -0.87
CA HIS A 89 9.16 0.69 -1.69
C HIS A 89 8.79 0.74 -3.18
N ILE A 90 8.21 -0.34 -3.72
CA ILE A 90 7.73 -0.38 -5.11
C ILE A 90 6.69 0.72 -5.37
N ILE A 91 5.73 0.88 -4.46
CA ILE A 91 4.68 1.91 -4.59
C ILE A 91 5.30 3.31 -4.55
N ARG A 92 6.28 3.56 -3.67
CA ARG A 92 6.97 4.85 -3.64
C ARG A 92 7.62 5.19 -4.97
N GLU A 93 8.30 4.23 -5.59
CA GLU A 93 8.94 4.42 -6.90
C GLU A 93 7.91 4.63 -8.02
N GLU A 94 6.81 3.87 -8.05
CA GLU A 94 5.74 4.04 -9.04
C GLU A 94 5.04 5.40 -8.90
N LEU A 95 4.78 5.85 -7.68
CA LEU A 95 4.21 7.17 -7.39
C LEU A 95 5.16 8.29 -7.82
N ARG A 96 6.45 8.14 -7.57
CA ARG A 96 7.47 9.09 -8.03
C ARG A 96 7.50 9.15 -9.56
N GLY A 97 7.53 8.00 -10.22
CA GLY A 97 7.49 7.92 -11.69
C GLY A 97 6.23 8.54 -12.27
N TYR A 98 5.07 8.35 -11.63
CA TYR A 98 3.83 9.03 -12.02
C TYR A 98 3.95 10.56 -11.91
N LEU A 99 4.48 11.06 -10.79
CA LEU A 99 4.63 12.51 -10.59
C LEU A 99 5.58 13.14 -11.61
N ASP A 100 6.66 12.45 -11.95
CA ASP A 100 7.60 12.94 -12.96
C ASP A 100 6.96 12.94 -14.36
N GLN A 101 6.19 11.90 -14.72
CA GLN A 101 5.38 11.91 -15.95
C GLN A 101 4.38 13.07 -15.99
N GLN A 102 3.71 13.37 -14.87
CA GLN A 102 2.77 14.49 -14.80
C GLN A 102 3.44 15.84 -15.04
N LYS A 103 4.67 16.03 -14.52
CA LYS A 103 5.46 17.25 -14.77
C LYS A 103 5.83 17.38 -16.25
N ASP A 104 6.26 16.28 -16.88
CA ASP A 104 6.64 16.28 -18.30
C ASP A 104 5.43 16.61 -19.19
N ILE A 105 4.27 16.03 -18.90
CA ILE A 105 3.03 16.35 -19.62
C ILE A 105 2.65 17.82 -19.44
N ALA A 106 2.73 18.35 -18.23
CA ALA A 106 2.46 19.77 -17.97
C ALA A 106 3.43 20.70 -18.72
N ALA A 107 4.72 20.34 -18.80
CA ALA A 107 5.71 21.08 -19.57
C ALA A 107 5.40 21.07 -21.08
N ASN A 108 5.07 19.90 -21.64
CA ASN A 108 4.71 19.73 -23.05
C ASN A 108 3.43 20.50 -23.41
N LEU A 109 2.43 20.46 -22.53
CA LEU A 109 1.20 21.24 -22.69
C LEU A 109 1.50 22.74 -22.75
N ARG A 110 2.35 23.26 -21.85
CA ARG A 110 2.77 24.68 -21.86
C ARG A 110 3.50 25.06 -23.13
N GLU A 111 4.44 24.23 -23.59
CA GLU A 111 5.20 24.47 -24.82
C GLU A 111 4.28 24.51 -26.06
N ARG A 112 3.36 23.54 -26.18
CA ARG A 112 2.39 23.50 -27.28
C ARG A 112 1.42 24.67 -27.26
N LEU A 113 0.98 25.09 -26.07
CA LEU A 113 0.14 26.28 -25.91
C LEU A 113 0.85 27.56 -26.37
N ALA A 114 2.13 27.74 -26.03
CA ALA A 114 2.92 28.87 -26.48
C ALA A 114 3.01 28.90 -28.02
N LYS A 115 3.42 27.78 -28.63
CA LYS A 115 3.48 27.63 -30.10
C LYS A 115 2.12 27.86 -30.79
N PHE A 116 1.03 27.38 -30.18
CA PHE A 116 -0.31 27.59 -30.73
C PHE A 116 -0.70 29.08 -30.72
N THR A 117 -0.32 29.82 -29.67
CA THR A 117 -0.63 31.25 -29.53
C THR A 117 0.19 32.11 -30.49
N ASP A 118 1.46 31.76 -30.73
CA ASP A 118 2.36 32.50 -31.64
C ASP A 118 1.96 32.41 -33.11
N HIS A 119 1.23 31.35 -33.50
CA HIS A 119 0.92 31.04 -34.90
C HIS A 119 -0.56 31.26 -35.29
N LEU A 120 -1.31 32.03 -34.50
CA LEU A 120 -2.74 32.31 -34.68
C LEU A 120 -3.15 32.98 -36.02
N LYS A 121 -2.21 33.36 -36.89
CA LYS A 121 -2.49 34.16 -38.10
C LYS A 121 -2.66 33.35 -39.40
N GLU A 122 -2.36 32.05 -39.42
CA GLU A 122 -2.55 31.19 -40.61
C GLU A 122 -3.10 29.80 -40.26
N ASN A 123 -4.10 29.35 -41.03
CA ASN A 123 -4.66 27.98 -41.01
C ASN A 123 -5.29 27.53 -39.67
N GLU A 124 -6.05 28.42 -39.05
CA GLU A 124 -6.59 28.31 -37.69
C GLU A 124 -7.49 27.08 -37.46
N SER A 125 -8.33 26.71 -38.45
CA SER A 125 -9.30 25.61 -38.32
C SER A 125 -8.65 24.23 -38.17
N ASN A 126 -7.61 23.93 -38.97
CA ASN A 126 -6.91 22.64 -38.90
C ASN A 126 -6.09 22.53 -37.61
N ARG A 127 -5.38 23.61 -37.23
CA ARG A 127 -4.61 23.65 -35.98
C ARG A 127 -5.48 23.50 -34.75
N LEU A 128 -6.66 24.14 -34.72
CA LEU A 128 -7.60 24.00 -33.62
C LEU A 128 -8.11 22.56 -33.49
N ARG A 129 -8.33 21.87 -34.61
CA ARG A 129 -8.72 20.46 -34.62
C ARG A 129 -7.61 19.58 -34.05
N ASP A 130 -6.37 19.73 -34.51
CA ASP A 130 -5.23 18.95 -34.03
C ASP A 130 -4.96 19.19 -32.54
N PHE A 131 -5.09 20.45 -32.09
CA PHE A 131 -4.95 20.79 -30.68
C PHE A 131 -6.05 20.16 -29.82
N LYS A 132 -7.29 20.13 -30.28
CA LYS A 132 -8.40 19.44 -29.59
C LYS A 132 -8.17 17.93 -29.49
N ILE A 133 -7.65 17.30 -30.55
CA ILE A 133 -7.29 15.87 -30.53
C ILE A 133 -6.21 15.63 -29.47
N PHE A 134 -5.14 16.42 -29.49
CA PHE A 134 -4.05 16.35 -28.51
C PHE A 134 -4.55 16.48 -27.06
N LEU A 135 -5.43 17.46 -26.78
CA LEU A 135 -5.99 17.63 -25.43
C LEU A 135 -6.83 16.42 -24.99
N LYS A 136 -7.61 15.85 -25.90
CA LYS A 136 -8.42 14.66 -25.60
C LYS A 136 -7.56 13.44 -25.31
N ASP A 137 -6.48 13.26 -26.08
CA ASP A 137 -5.52 12.18 -25.85
C ASP A 137 -4.84 12.33 -24.50
N LEU A 138 -4.43 13.55 -24.16
CA LEU A 138 -3.78 13.90 -22.89
C LEU A 138 -4.72 13.67 -21.69
N GLN A 139 -5.98 14.09 -21.79
CA GLN A 139 -6.99 13.82 -20.77
C GLN A 139 -7.22 12.31 -20.59
N THR A 140 -7.35 11.57 -21.69
CA THR A 140 -7.55 10.11 -21.65
C THR A 140 -6.36 9.40 -20.99
N GLN A 141 -5.13 9.83 -21.30
CA GLN A 141 -3.92 9.30 -20.66
C GLN A 141 -3.87 9.60 -19.17
N GLN A 142 -4.22 10.83 -18.77
CA GLN A 142 -4.25 11.25 -17.37
C GLN A 142 -5.30 10.46 -16.57
N GLU A 143 -6.53 10.35 -17.07
CA GLU A 143 -7.60 9.60 -16.41
C GLU A 143 -7.22 8.13 -16.23
N LYS A 144 -6.68 7.51 -17.29
CA LYS A 144 -6.23 6.12 -17.26
C LYS A 144 -5.12 5.94 -16.22
N ARG A 145 -4.08 6.75 -16.25
CA ARG A 145 -2.93 6.61 -15.34
C ARG A 145 -3.32 6.94 -13.89
N GLY A 146 -4.18 7.94 -13.67
CA GLY A 146 -4.71 8.28 -12.36
C GLY A 146 -5.58 7.15 -11.78
N GLU A 147 -6.38 6.46 -12.60
CA GLU A 147 -7.12 5.27 -12.18
C GLU A 147 -6.19 4.10 -11.83
N GLU A 148 -5.11 3.90 -12.58
CA GLU A 148 -4.10 2.87 -12.29
C GLU A 148 -3.44 3.10 -10.92
N VAL A 149 -3.01 4.34 -10.64
CA VAL A 149 -2.43 4.71 -9.34
C VAL A 149 -3.44 4.49 -8.21
N ARG A 150 -4.70 4.91 -8.39
CA ARG A 150 -5.77 4.69 -7.39
C ARG A 150 -5.95 3.21 -7.06
N LYS A 151 -6.04 2.33 -8.06
CA LYS A 151 -6.17 0.87 -7.85
C LYS A 151 -4.96 0.27 -7.13
N MET A 152 -3.76 0.70 -7.48
CA MET A 152 -2.53 0.26 -6.82
C MET A 152 -2.54 0.63 -5.33
N LEU A 153 -2.88 1.89 -5.02
CA LEU A 153 -2.96 2.39 -3.66
C LEU A 153 -4.04 1.68 -2.84
N GLU A 154 -5.21 1.44 -3.44
CA GLU A 154 -6.31 0.71 -2.77
C GLU A 154 -5.90 -0.73 -2.44
N GLY A 155 -5.25 -1.43 -3.38
CA GLY A 155 -4.75 -2.78 -3.16
C GLY A 155 -3.74 -2.85 -2.02
N PHE A 156 -2.84 -1.87 -1.94
CA PHE A 156 -1.88 -1.79 -0.84
C PHE A 156 -2.53 -1.47 0.50
N ARG A 157 -3.51 -0.56 0.52
CA ARG A 157 -4.26 -0.26 1.75
C ARG A 157 -4.92 -1.51 2.32
N LYS A 158 -5.56 -2.31 1.47
CA LYS A 158 -6.17 -3.60 1.86
C LYS A 158 -5.13 -4.57 2.43
N GLU A 159 -3.94 -4.63 1.84
CA GLU A 159 -2.84 -5.47 2.35
C GLU A 159 -2.42 -5.06 3.78
N LEU A 160 -2.31 -3.76 4.04
CA LEU A 160 -1.96 -3.22 5.36
C LEU A 160 -3.04 -3.52 6.40
N GLU A 161 -4.31 -3.38 6.03
CA GLU A 161 -5.46 -3.69 6.89
C GLU A 161 -5.48 -5.16 7.31
N VAL A 162 -5.23 -6.08 6.37
CA VAL A 162 -5.13 -7.52 6.66
C VAL A 162 -4.01 -7.80 7.66
N TYR A 163 -2.81 -7.26 7.40
CA TYR A 163 -1.71 -7.43 8.34
C TYR A 163 -2.02 -6.84 9.71
N ARG A 164 -2.66 -5.67 9.77
CA ARG A 164 -3.08 -5.04 11.03
C ARG A 164 -4.00 -5.96 11.82
N ALA A 165 -4.99 -6.55 11.16
CA ALA A 165 -5.91 -7.50 11.78
C ALA A 165 -5.18 -8.73 12.33
N GLU A 166 -4.17 -9.24 11.62
CA GLU A 166 -3.32 -10.34 12.11
C GLU A 166 -2.50 -9.95 13.36
N GLN A 167 -1.92 -8.74 13.37
CA GLN A 167 -1.19 -8.23 14.54
C GLN A 167 -2.11 -8.08 15.75
N MET A 168 -3.30 -7.51 15.54
CA MET A 168 -4.30 -7.31 16.59
C MET A 168 -4.78 -8.63 17.16
N LEU A 169 -5.15 -9.59 16.31
CA LEU A 169 -5.57 -10.91 16.72
C LEU A 169 -4.51 -11.60 17.58
N MET A 170 -3.24 -11.61 17.13
CA MET A 170 -2.18 -12.22 17.90
C MET A 170 -2.01 -11.53 19.25
N SER A 171 -2.05 -10.19 19.27
CA SER A 171 -1.94 -9.41 20.51
C SER A 171 -3.08 -9.74 21.47
N GLN A 172 -4.32 -9.80 20.97
CA GLN A 172 -5.49 -10.14 21.76
C GLN A 172 -5.40 -11.57 22.31
N THR A 173 -5.05 -12.54 21.47
CA THR A 173 -4.90 -13.94 21.88
C THR A 173 -3.84 -14.09 22.98
N LEU A 174 -2.71 -13.38 22.85
CA LEU A 174 -1.67 -13.40 23.88
C LEU A 174 -2.13 -12.74 25.18
N ARG A 175 -2.91 -11.65 25.11
CA ARG A 175 -3.54 -11.02 26.29
C ARG A 175 -4.56 -11.95 26.96
N ASP A 176 -5.37 -12.65 26.18
CA ASP A 176 -6.37 -13.60 26.68
C ASP A 176 -5.71 -14.83 27.34
N LEU A 177 -4.56 -15.27 26.84
CA LEU A 177 -3.77 -16.29 27.53
C LEU A 177 -3.20 -15.75 28.84
N LEU A 178 -2.73 -14.50 28.85
CA LEU A 178 -2.14 -13.90 30.04
C LEU A 178 -3.19 -13.65 31.14
N SER A 179 -4.41 -13.27 30.77
CA SER A 179 -5.51 -13.03 31.71
C SER A 179 -5.94 -14.29 32.48
N LYS A 180 -5.65 -15.49 31.96
CA LYS A 180 -5.83 -16.76 32.67
C LYS A 180 -4.89 -16.91 33.88
N GLY A 181 -3.78 -16.17 33.93
CA GLY A 181 -2.85 -16.13 35.06
C GLY A 181 -2.40 -17.52 35.52
N ASN A 182 -2.72 -17.87 36.77
CA ASN A 182 -2.32 -19.14 37.37
C ASN A 182 -3.08 -20.37 36.83
N SER A 183 -4.17 -20.16 36.09
CA SER A 183 -4.93 -21.25 35.48
C SER A 183 -4.44 -21.62 34.07
N LEU A 184 -3.48 -20.87 33.53
CA LEU A 184 -2.96 -21.05 32.18
C LEU A 184 -2.21 -22.39 32.06
N ARG A 185 -2.69 -23.29 31.19
CA ARG A 185 -2.00 -24.55 30.92
C ARG A 185 -1.31 -24.52 29.56
N ILE A 186 -0.31 -25.38 29.39
CA ILE A 186 0.32 -25.62 28.08
C ILE A 186 -0.70 -25.96 26.98
N ARG A 187 -1.81 -26.64 27.34
CA ARG A 187 -2.88 -26.98 26.39
C ARG A 187 -3.55 -25.72 25.83
N ASP A 188 -3.88 -24.74 26.68
CA ASP A 188 -4.46 -23.47 26.25
C ASP A 188 -3.55 -22.75 25.25
N PHE A 189 -2.24 -22.72 25.57
CA PHE A 189 -1.23 -22.09 24.73
C PHE A 189 -1.11 -22.77 23.36
N LYS A 190 -1.15 -24.12 23.31
CA LYS A 190 -1.12 -24.89 22.06
C LYS A 190 -2.35 -24.66 21.19
N VAL A 191 -3.54 -24.57 21.81
CA VAL A 191 -4.79 -24.28 21.10
C VAL A 191 -4.71 -22.90 20.45
N ALA A 192 -4.36 -21.88 21.22
CA ALA A 192 -4.19 -20.52 20.73
C ALA A 192 -3.19 -20.41 19.57
N ILE A 193 -2.05 -21.10 19.66
CA ILE A 193 -1.07 -21.12 18.56
C ILE A 193 -1.64 -21.77 17.30
N SER A 194 -2.37 -22.87 17.46
CA SER A 194 -2.96 -23.59 16.33
C SER A 194 -4.02 -22.74 15.63
N GLU A 195 -4.82 -21.98 16.40
CA GLU A 195 -5.81 -21.03 15.88
C GLU A 195 -5.13 -19.89 15.11
N ILE A 196 -4.10 -19.26 15.68
CA ILE A 196 -3.31 -18.22 14.99
C ILE A 196 -2.75 -18.75 13.67
N GLN A 197 -2.17 -19.95 13.68
CA GLN A 197 -1.58 -20.56 12.48
C GLN A 197 -2.62 -20.95 11.43
N ALA A 198 -3.81 -21.38 11.84
CA ALA A 198 -4.90 -21.67 10.92
C ALA A 198 -5.37 -20.39 10.21
N GLN A 199 -5.60 -19.33 10.99
CA GLN A 199 -6.03 -18.04 10.44
C GLN A 199 -4.95 -17.39 9.56
N GLN A 200 -3.67 -17.46 9.94
CA GLN A 200 -2.57 -16.99 9.09
C GLN A 200 -2.52 -17.73 7.75
N ARG A 201 -2.78 -19.04 7.74
CA ARG A 201 -2.81 -19.84 6.50
C ARG A 201 -3.97 -19.45 5.59
N GLU A 202 -5.16 -19.31 6.16
CA GLU A 202 -6.37 -18.91 5.44
C GLU A 202 -6.22 -17.52 4.81
N ARG A 203 -5.78 -16.53 5.60
CA ARG A 203 -5.53 -15.15 5.13
C ARG A 203 -4.41 -15.09 4.09
N LYS A 204 -3.35 -15.86 4.28
CA LYS A 204 -2.25 -15.95 3.30
C LYS A 204 -2.74 -16.50 1.96
N ALA A 205 -3.61 -17.50 1.96
CA ALA A 205 -4.17 -18.07 0.74
C ALA A 205 -5.03 -17.04 -0.01
N LEU A 206 -5.98 -16.41 0.68
CA LEU A 206 -6.81 -15.32 0.13
C LEU A 206 -5.95 -14.20 -0.46
N TRP A 207 -4.93 -13.80 0.27
CA TRP A 207 -4.04 -12.74 -0.19
C TRP A 207 -3.17 -13.14 -1.38
N GLN A 208 -2.65 -14.37 -1.45
CA GLN A 208 -1.82 -14.75 -2.60
C GLN A 208 -2.61 -14.66 -3.90
N GLU A 209 -3.91 -14.91 -3.84
CA GLU A 209 -4.83 -14.78 -4.96
C GLU A 209 -5.10 -13.31 -5.32
N GLU A 210 -5.35 -12.44 -4.34
CA GLU A 210 -5.48 -11.00 -4.60
C GLU A 210 -4.18 -10.36 -5.08
N ARG A 211 -3.04 -10.72 -4.49
CA ARG A 211 -1.73 -10.23 -4.90
C ARG A 211 -1.40 -10.65 -6.31
N LYS A 212 -1.72 -11.89 -6.71
CA LYS A 212 -1.52 -12.33 -8.09
C LYS A 212 -2.29 -11.43 -9.06
N LYS A 213 -3.55 -11.09 -8.74
CA LYS A 213 -4.34 -10.13 -9.52
C LYS A 213 -3.67 -8.76 -9.58
N VAL A 214 -3.19 -8.24 -8.44
CA VAL A 214 -2.48 -6.95 -8.40
C VAL A 214 -1.20 -7.01 -9.25
N ILE A 215 -0.37 -8.03 -9.10
CA ILE A 215 0.87 -8.20 -9.86
C ILE A 215 0.60 -8.39 -11.36
N GLU A 216 -0.42 -9.14 -11.75
CA GLU A 216 -0.80 -9.29 -13.16
C GLU A 216 -1.26 -7.96 -13.75
N THR A 217 -2.03 -7.19 -12.97
CA THR A 217 -2.42 -5.83 -13.35
C THR A 217 -1.16 -4.96 -13.48
N LEU A 218 -0.21 -5.04 -12.53
CA LEU A 218 1.09 -4.36 -12.53
C LEU A 218 2.01 -4.75 -13.69
N ALA A 219 2.07 -6.02 -14.04
CA ALA A 219 2.89 -6.55 -15.12
C ALA A 219 2.33 -6.12 -16.49
N GLY A 220 1.00 -6.13 -16.63
CA GLY A 220 0.31 -5.52 -17.77
C GLY A 220 0.61 -4.02 -17.90
N PHE A 221 0.88 -3.32 -16.79
CA PHE A 221 1.26 -1.90 -16.81
C PHE A 221 2.68 -1.66 -17.36
N ARG A 222 3.68 -2.49 -16.98
CA ARG A 222 5.08 -2.32 -17.43
C ARG A 222 5.31 -2.61 -18.91
N LEU A 223 4.48 -3.44 -19.53
CA LEU A 223 4.56 -3.73 -20.96
C LEU A 223 4.03 -2.55 -21.79
N LYS A 224 2.93 -1.92 -21.36
CA LYS A 224 2.33 -0.79 -22.07
C LYS A 224 3.12 0.51 -21.98
N SER A 225 3.93 0.69 -20.93
CA SER A 225 4.82 1.86 -20.80
C SER A 225 6.08 1.79 -21.65
N LYS A 226 6.37 0.66 -22.31
CA LYS A 226 7.53 0.47 -23.21
C LYS A 226 7.17 0.54 -24.70
N GLU A 227 5.88 0.58 -25.03
CA GLU A 227 5.38 0.66 -26.41
C GLU A 227 5.11 2.12 -26.86
N PHE A 228 5.41 3.09 -26.00
CA PHE A 228 5.37 4.53 -26.28
C PHE A 228 6.75 5.13 -26.00
#